data_AF-A0A672P8W4-F1
#
_entry.id   AF-A0A672P8W4-F1
#
_cell.length_a   1.000
_cell.length_b   1.000
_cell.length_c   1.000
_cell.angle_alpha   90.00
_cell.angle_beta   90.00
_cell.angle_gamma   90.00
#
_symmetry.space_group_name_H-M   'P 1'
#
loop_
_entity.id
_entity.type
_entity.pdbx_description
1 polymer ?
#
loop_
_entity_poly.entity_id
_entity_poly.type
_entity_poly.pdbx_seq_one_letter_code
_entity_poly.pdbx_strand_id
1 'polypeptide(L)'
;SSSLKFKMSFFDLCLTNTQPKEGWQVYSSAQDADGRCICTVVAPEQNLCSRDAKSRQLRQLLEKIQNMSQSIEVLNLRTQRDFQYVMKMESQMKGLRSKFRQIESNRRTLLTKNFQVGYH
;
A
#
# COMPACT_ATOMS: atom_id res chain seq x y z
N SER A 1 -1.85 -36.63 24.86
CA SER A 1 -3.30 -36.45 24.58
C SER A 1 -3.61 -35.16 23.81
N SER A 2 -2.89 -34.05 24.03
CA SER A 2 -3.21 -32.74 23.43
C SER A 2 -2.80 -32.57 21.95
N SER A 3 -1.81 -33.34 21.47
CA SER A 3 -1.30 -33.23 20.09
C SER A 3 -2.20 -33.91 19.04
N LEU A 4 -2.90 -34.98 19.42
CA LEU A 4 -3.89 -35.64 18.53
C LEU A 4 -5.17 -34.82 18.37
N LYS A 5 -5.64 -34.14 19.43
CA LYS A 5 -6.84 -33.28 19.36
C LYS A 5 -6.66 -32.11 18.41
N PHE A 6 -5.48 -31.47 18.42
CA PHE A 6 -5.18 -30.34 17.53
C PHE A 6 -5.10 -30.77 16.06
N LYS A 7 -4.59 -31.98 15.79
CA LYS A 7 -4.49 -32.55 14.44
C LYS A 7 -5.86 -32.95 13.88
N MET A 8 -6.78 -33.40 14.74
CA MET A 8 -8.15 -33.78 14.37
C MET A 8 -9.02 -32.55 14.04
N SER A 9 -8.97 -31.49 14.86
CA SER A 9 -9.68 -30.24 14.57
C SER A 9 -9.22 -29.53 13.29
N PHE A 10 -7.95 -29.70 12.89
CA PHE A 10 -7.43 -29.14 11.65
C PHE A 10 -7.91 -29.88 10.40
N PHE A 11 -8.21 -31.18 10.55
CA PHE A 11 -8.69 -32.03 9.46
C PHE A 11 -10.19 -31.79 9.18
N ASP A 12 -11.00 -31.61 10.23
CA ASP A 12 -12.45 -31.38 10.11
C ASP A 12 -12.82 -30.04 9.48
N LEU A 13 -11.99 -28.99 9.61
CA LEU A 13 -12.29 -27.67 9.05
C LEU A 13 -12.07 -27.59 7.52
N CYS A 14 -11.32 -28.52 6.94
CA CYS A 14 -10.99 -28.51 5.50
C CYS A 14 -12.06 -29.21 4.63
N LEU A 15 -12.95 -29.99 5.24
CA LEU A 15 -13.89 -30.86 4.52
C LEU A 15 -15.23 -30.18 4.15
N THR A 16 -15.51 -28.97 4.65
CA THR A 16 -16.86 -28.37 4.59
C THR A 16 -17.12 -27.43 3.42
N ASN A 17 -16.19 -27.29 2.46
CA ASN A 17 -16.39 -26.38 1.32
C ASN A 17 -15.93 -26.95 -0.03
N THR A 18 -16.43 -28.13 -0.39
CA THR A 18 -16.28 -28.67 -1.75
C THR A 18 -17.62 -29.13 -2.27
N GLN A 19 -18.25 -28.31 -3.12
CA GLN A 19 -19.34 -28.76 -4.00
C GLN A 19 -18.74 -29.76 -5.01
N PRO A 20 -19.30 -30.97 -5.16
CA PRO A 20 -18.67 -32.00 -5.98
C PRO A 20 -18.93 -31.71 -7.46
N LYS A 21 -17.87 -31.47 -8.25
CA LYS A 21 -17.88 -31.80 -9.68
C LYS A 21 -17.47 -33.27 -9.83
N GLU A 22 -18.26 -33.99 -10.62
CA GLU A 22 -18.31 -35.44 -10.81
C GLU A 22 -16.96 -36.19 -10.89
N GLY A 23 -16.91 -37.37 -10.25
CA GLY A 23 -16.01 -38.47 -10.61
C GLY A 23 -15.11 -39.01 -9.50
N TRP A 24 -15.60 -39.97 -8.69
CA TRP A 24 -14.73 -40.82 -7.86
C TRP A 24 -14.20 -41.98 -8.71
N GLN A 25 -12.88 -42.18 -8.79
CA GLN A 25 -12.29 -43.36 -9.42
C GLN A 25 -11.64 -44.27 -8.37
N VAL A 26 -12.07 -45.54 -8.35
CA VAL A 26 -11.59 -46.58 -7.43
C VAL A 26 -10.50 -47.39 -8.14
N TYR A 27 -9.30 -47.45 -7.55
CA TYR A 27 -8.14 -48.06 -8.23
C TYR A 27 -7.84 -49.52 -7.83
N SER A 28 -8.40 -50.05 -6.74
CA SER A 28 -8.48 -51.50 -6.49
C SER A 28 -9.34 -51.83 -5.28
N SER A 29 -9.95 -53.02 -5.27
CA SER A 29 -10.50 -53.66 -4.08
C SER A 29 -9.53 -54.71 -3.56
N ALA A 30 -9.29 -54.74 -2.25
CA ALA A 30 -8.63 -55.85 -1.56
C ALA A 30 -9.66 -56.47 -0.60
N GLN A 31 -9.68 -57.79 -0.41
CA GLN A 31 -10.57 -58.41 0.58
C GLN A 31 -9.83 -58.65 1.89
N ASP A 32 -10.49 -58.35 2.99
CA ASP A 32 -10.06 -58.70 4.34
C ASP A 32 -10.16 -60.23 4.56
N ALA A 33 -9.53 -60.77 5.60
CA ALA A 33 -9.52 -62.21 5.91
C ALA A 33 -10.93 -62.80 6.13
N ASP A 34 -11.91 -61.95 6.41
CA ASP A 34 -13.34 -62.30 6.57
C ASP A 34 -14.16 -62.16 5.28
N GLY A 35 -13.53 -61.93 4.12
CA GLY A 35 -14.20 -61.80 2.82
C GLY A 35 -14.87 -60.45 2.55
N ARG A 36 -14.64 -59.43 3.40
CA ARG A 36 -15.16 -58.07 3.20
C ARG A 36 -14.27 -57.28 2.24
N CYS A 37 -14.83 -56.69 1.19
CA CYS A 37 -14.09 -55.83 0.26
C CYS A 37 -13.72 -54.49 0.92
N ILE A 38 -12.42 -54.21 0.99
CA ILE A 38 -11.81 -52.94 1.36
C ILE A 38 -11.49 -52.18 0.07
N CYS A 39 -12.14 -51.03 -0.13
CA CYS A 39 -11.89 -50.16 -1.28
C CYS A 39 -11.03 -48.97 -0.84
N THR A 40 -9.83 -48.84 -1.40
CA THR A 40 -9.03 -47.62 -1.23
C THR A 40 -9.39 -46.66 -2.35
N VAL A 41 -10.10 -45.58 -2.00
CA VAL A 41 -10.46 -44.53 -2.94
C VAL A 41 -9.32 -43.51 -2.95
N VAL A 42 -8.74 -43.28 -4.14
CA VAL A 42 -7.78 -42.19 -4.33
C VAL A 42 -8.58 -40.95 -4.70
N ALA A 43 -8.82 -40.08 -3.73
CA ALA A 43 -9.39 -38.76 -4.00
C ALA A 43 -8.37 -37.94 -4.82
N PRO A 44 -8.77 -37.26 -5.91
CA PRO A 44 -7.89 -36.30 -6.55
C PRO A 44 -7.54 -35.19 -5.55
N GLU A 45 -6.27 -34.80 -5.50
CA GLU A 45 -5.76 -33.67 -4.70
C GLU A 45 -6.40 -32.35 -5.18
N GLN A 46 -7.62 -32.05 -4.72
CA GLN A 46 -8.41 -30.93 -5.25
C GLN A 46 -8.11 -29.57 -4.60
N ASN A 47 -7.17 -29.43 -3.64
CA ASN A 47 -7.06 -28.17 -2.89
C ASN A 47 -5.68 -27.73 -2.36
N LEU A 48 -4.55 -28.23 -2.88
CA LEU A 48 -3.24 -27.66 -2.51
C LEU A 48 -2.99 -26.24 -3.06
N CYS A 49 -3.74 -25.79 -4.07
CA CYS A 49 -3.44 -24.55 -4.80
C CYS A 49 -4.11 -23.25 -4.29
N SER A 50 -5.06 -23.30 -3.34
CA SER A 50 -5.75 -22.08 -2.87
C SER A 50 -4.99 -21.35 -1.74
N ARG A 51 -4.45 -22.11 -0.79
CA ARG A 51 -3.62 -21.56 0.30
C ARG A 51 -2.35 -20.91 -0.23
N ASP A 52 -1.73 -21.53 -1.24
CA ASP A 52 -0.53 -21.01 -1.89
C ASP A 52 -0.81 -19.81 -2.79
N ALA A 53 -1.93 -19.79 -3.52
CA ALA A 53 -2.35 -18.61 -4.27
C ALA A 53 -2.62 -17.43 -3.33
N LYS A 54 -3.36 -17.64 -2.24
CA LYS A 54 -3.64 -16.61 -1.23
C LYS A 54 -2.37 -16.15 -0.52
N SER A 55 -1.42 -17.06 -0.24
CA SER A 55 -0.11 -16.72 0.35
C SER A 55 0.72 -15.85 -0.60
N ARG A 56 0.75 -16.18 -1.90
CA ARG A 56 1.42 -15.35 -2.93
C ARG A 56 0.78 -13.98 -3.06
N GLN A 57 -0.55 -13.90 -3.08
CA GLN A 57 -1.28 -12.62 -3.10
C GLN A 57 -0.94 -11.76 -1.88
N LEU A 58 -0.88 -12.36 -0.70
CA LEU A 58 -0.51 -11.63 0.52
C LEU A 58 0.92 -11.12 0.49
N ARG A 59 1.88 -11.92 0.00
CA ARG A 59 3.29 -11.48 -0.18
C ARG A 59 3.39 -10.31 -1.14
N GLN A 60 2.71 -10.39 -2.29
CA GLN A 60 2.67 -9.29 -3.25
C GLN A 60 2.04 -8.02 -2.66
N LEU A 61 0.99 -8.15 -1.84
CA LEU A 61 0.37 -7.01 -1.17
C LEU A 61 1.33 -6.38 -0.16
N LEU A 62 2.04 -7.20 0.62
CA LEU A 62 3.05 -6.71 1.58
C LEU A 62 4.19 -5.97 0.87
N GLU A 63 4.69 -6.50 -0.24
CA GLU A 63 5.70 -5.82 -1.06
C GLU A 63 5.20 -4.48 -1.61
N LYS A 64 3.95 -4.43 -2.10
CA LYS A 64 3.34 -3.17 -2.56
C LYS A 64 3.21 -2.16 -1.43
N ILE A 65 2.73 -2.59 -0.25
CA ILE A 65 2.62 -1.72 0.93
C ILE A 65 3.99 -1.20 1.34
N GLN A 66 5.01 -2.05 1.37
CA GLN A 66 6.37 -1.64 1.70
C GLN A 66 6.91 -0.60 0.70
N ASN A 67 6.72 -0.82 -0.61
CA ASN A 67 7.12 0.11 -1.65
C ASN A 67 6.37 1.46 -1.53
N MET A 68 5.09 1.42 -1.19
CA MET A 68 4.29 2.63 -0.93
C MET A 68 4.81 3.37 0.30
N SER A 69 5.11 2.67 1.40
CA SER A 69 5.66 3.26 2.61
C SER A 69 6.97 4.01 2.33
N GLN A 70 7.89 3.41 1.57
CA GLN A 70 9.13 4.05 1.16
C GLN A 70 8.86 5.27 0.26
N SER A 71 7.93 5.14 -0.68
CA SER A 71 7.56 6.25 -1.57
C SER A 71 6.96 7.43 -0.81
N ILE A 72 6.17 7.17 0.23
CA ILE A 72 5.58 8.19 1.12
C ILE A 72 6.68 8.91 1.92
N GLU A 73 7.66 8.18 2.44
CA GLU A 73 8.78 8.78 3.17
C GLU A 73 9.60 9.72 2.27
N VAL A 74 9.94 9.26 1.07
CA VAL A 74 10.66 10.08 0.08
C VAL A 74 9.82 11.28 -0.37
N LEU A 75 8.51 11.11 -0.52
CA LEU A 75 7.59 12.21 -0.84
C LEU A 75 7.56 13.25 0.30
N ASN A 76 7.51 12.81 1.55
CA ASN A 76 7.53 13.71 2.71
C ASN A 76 8.81 14.56 2.74
N LEU A 77 9.97 13.94 2.50
CA LEU A 77 11.25 14.66 2.42
C LEU A 77 11.26 15.71 1.28
N ARG A 78 10.68 15.38 0.12
CA ARG A 78 10.53 16.32 -0.99
C ARG A 78 9.60 17.48 -0.63
N THR A 79 8.40 17.17 -0.13
CA THR A 79 7.42 18.17 0.29
C THR A 79 8.00 19.14 1.33
N GLN A 80 8.76 18.63 2.29
CA GLN A 80 9.41 19.46 3.31
C GLN A 80 10.46 20.40 2.69
N ARG A 81 11.25 19.92 1.71
CA ARG A 81 12.22 20.75 0.99
C ARG A 81 11.55 21.81 0.13
N ASP A 82 10.51 21.42 -0.61
CA ASP A 82 9.76 22.31 -1.49
C ASP A 82 9.06 23.41 -0.67
N PHE A 83 8.54 23.07 0.50
CA PHE A 83 7.99 24.05 1.44
C PHE A 83 9.04 25.08 1.86
N GLN A 84 10.26 24.64 2.23
CA GLN A 84 11.35 25.57 2.57
C GLN A 84 11.75 26.47 1.39
N TYR A 85 11.75 25.92 0.18
CA TYR A 85 12.02 26.69 -1.03
C TYR A 85 10.97 27.79 -1.25
N VAL A 86 9.68 27.45 -1.12
CA VAL A 86 8.57 28.42 -1.23
C VAL A 86 8.66 29.51 -0.15
N MET A 87 8.94 29.13 1.09
CA MET A 87 9.09 30.10 2.19
C MET A 87 10.24 31.08 1.95
N LYS A 88 11.38 30.60 1.43
CA LYS A 88 12.52 31.45 1.06
C LYS A 88 12.15 32.43 -0.06
N MET A 89 11.47 31.95 -1.10
CA MET A 89 10.99 32.80 -2.19
C MET A 89 10.01 33.86 -1.68
N GLU A 90 9.08 33.50 -0.79
CA GLU A 90 8.12 34.44 -0.22
C GLU A 90 8.83 35.59 0.53
N SER A 91 9.84 35.26 1.33
CA SER A 91 10.67 36.25 2.03
C SER A 91 11.40 37.19 1.05
N GLN A 92 12.00 36.64 -0.01
CA GLN A 92 12.64 37.44 -1.06
C GLN A 92 11.63 38.36 -1.76
N MET A 93 10.44 37.87 -2.09
CA MET A 93 9.38 38.68 -2.69
C MET A 93 8.88 39.79 -1.77
N LYS A 94 8.78 39.54 -0.45
CA LYS A 94 8.48 40.58 0.55
C LYS A 94 9.55 41.66 0.56
N GLY A 95 10.83 41.28 0.52
CA GLY A 95 11.95 42.22 0.41
C GLY A 95 11.97 43.02 -0.89
N LEU A 96 11.62 42.41 -2.02
CA LEU A 96 11.47 43.13 -3.29
C LEU A 96 10.32 44.14 -3.22
N ARG A 97 9.16 43.73 -2.68
CA ARG A 97 7.99 44.62 -2.52
C ARG A 97 8.30 45.84 -1.65
N SER A 98 9.05 45.69 -0.56
CA SER A 98 9.42 46.83 0.30
C SER A 98 10.32 47.81 -0.45
N LYS A 99 11.33 47.32 -1.19
CA LYS A 99 12.20 48.16 -2.03
C LYS A 99 11.41 48.91 -3.10
N PHE A 100 10.47 48.26 -3.79
CA PHE A 100 9.60 48.93 -4.75
C PHE A 100 8.76 50.05 -4.13
N ARG A 101 8.17 49.82 -2.95
CA ARG A 101 7.43 50.86 -2.23
C ARG A 101 8.34 52.04 -1.84
N GLN A 102 9.57 51.77 -1.41
CA GLN A 102 10.54 52.81 -1.08
C GLN A 102 10.90 53.65 -2.31
N ILE A 103 11.17 53.00 -3.46
CA ILE A 103 11.47 53.69 -4.72
C ILE A 103 10.30 54.59 -5.14
N GLU A 104 9.06 54.08 -5.07
CA GLU A 104 7.86 54.86 -5.44
C GLU A 104 7.64 56.05 -4.49
N SER A 105 7.86 55.85 -3.19
CA SER A 105 7.83 56.94 -2.19
C SER A 105 8.88 58.01 -2.49
N ASN A 106 10.13 57.60 -2.71
CA ASN A 106 11.23 58.51 -3.03
C ASN A 106 10.95 59.31 -4.31
N ARG A 107 10.43 58.65 -5.35
CA ARG A 107 10.02 59.28 -6.61
C ARG A 107 8.96 60.36 -6.35
N ARG A 108 7.94 60.07 -5.54
CA ARG A 108 6.89 61.03 -5.17
C ARG A 108 7.47 62.24 -4.44
N THR A 109 8.34 62.01 -3.45
CA THR A 109 8.99 63.11 -2.70
C THR A 109 9.84 63.99 -3.60
N LEU A 110 10.61 63.40 -4.53
CA LEU A 110 11.41 64.16 -5.50
C LEU A 110 10.52 65.05 -6.39
N LEU A 111 9.41 64.51 -6.89
CA LEU A 111 8.44 65.29 -7.67
C LEU A 111 7.88 66.45 -6.83
N THR A 112 7.40 66.20 -5.62
CA THR A 112 6.84 67.26 -4.75
C THR A 112 7.85 68.37 -4.45
N LYS A 113 9.12 68.03 -4.18
CA LYS A 113 10.18 69.02 -3.94
C LYS A 113 10.43 69.88 -5.18
N ASN A 114 10.50 69.27 -6.37
CA ASN A 114 10.73 70.00 -7.61
C ASN A 114 9.58 70.97 -7.95
N PHE A 115 8.34 70.63 -7.60
CA PHE A 115 7.18 71.51 -7.85
C PHE A 115 6.96 72.57 -6.76
N GLN A 116 7.49 72.42 -5.55
CA GLN A 116 7.39 73.44 -4.48
C GLN A 116 8.42 74.58 -4.64
N VAL A 117 9.56 74.33 -5.28
CA VAL A 117 10.61 75.35 -5.50
C VAL A 117 10.27 76.31 -6.66
N GLY A 118 9.31 75.97 -7.52
CA GLY A 118 8.90 76.80 -8.67
C GLY A 118 7.84 77.88 -8.38
N TYR A 119 7.36 78.00 -7.13
CA TYR A 119 6.32 78.96 -6.73
C TYR A 119 6.79 80.00 -5.69
N HIS A 120 8.10 80.13 -5.49
CA HIS A 120 8.70 81.19 -4.70
C HIS A 120 9.56 82.12 -5.56
#